data_AF-A0A8C9FKT4-F1
#
_entry.id   AF-A0A8C9FKT4-F1
#
_cell.length_a   1.000
_cell.length_b   1.000
_cell.length_c   1.000
_cell.angle_alpha   90.00
_cell.angle_beta   90.00
_cell.angle_gamma   90.00
#
_symmetry.space_group_name_H-M   'P 1'
#
loop_
_entity.id
_entity.type
_entity.pdbx_description
1 polymer ?
#
loop_
_entity_poly.entity_id
_entity_poly.type
_entity_poly.pdbx_seq_one_letter_code
_entity_poly.pdbx_strand_id
1 'polypeptide(L)'
;MNNIPAGILKLLDPVLNGLKMSVLILKCQCLVIAGFTATYVAGILLVMEELSSLLLIGKEVLLLMQALNTLSTPEEKLAALCKKYADLLEESRNVQKQMKILQKKQAQVVKEKVHLQSEHSKAILARSKLESLCRELQRHNKTLKEENIQQAREEEERRKEATAHFQITLNEIQAQLEQHDIHNAKLRQENIELGEKLKKLIEQYALREEHIDKVFKHKELQQQLVDAKLQQTTQLIKEAEEKHQREREFLLKEATESRHKCEQMKQQEAQLKQQLSLYMDKFEEFQTTMAKSNELFTTFRQEMEKMTKKIKKLEKETIVWRTKWENNNKALLQMAEEKTVRDKEYKGFQIKLERLEKLCRALQTERNELNEKVEVLKEQVSLREADVDLAVQVLQSCTLNSHEELGSPTDTEAGIQPSVESHAASRSEKTVSTSPVPGTESVD
;
A
#
# COMPACT_ATOMS: atom_id res chain seq x y z
N MET A 1 -114.78 83.09 52.62
CA MET A 1 -115.12 83.60 53.97
C MET A 1 -115.78 82.47 54.74
N ASN A 2 -115.36 82.02 55.92
CA ASN A 2 -114.19 82.34 56.76
C ASN A 2 -113.71 80.97 57.32
N ASN A 3 -112.44 80.57 57.32
CA ASN A 3 -111.26 81.25 57.86
C ASN A 3 -111.51 81.86 59.26
N ILE A 4 -111.95 81.00 60.20
CA ILE A 4 -112.07 81.33 61.62
C ILE A 4 -110.65 81.28 62.23
N PRO A 5 -110.08 82.40 62.72
CA PRO A 5 -108.71 82.44 63.22
C PRO A 5 -108.52 81.62 64.51
N ALA A 6 -107.35 81.01 64.67
CA ALA A 6 -107.04 80.06 65.75
C ALA A 6 -107.19 80.60 67.18
N GLY A 7 -107.25 81.92 67.37
CA GLY A 7 -107.59 82.54 68.66
C GLY A 7 -109.00 82.20 69.16
N ILE A 8 -109.95 81.95 68.25
CA ILE A 8 -111.35 81.66 68.61
C ILE A 8 -111.49 80.25 69.21
N LEU A 9 -110.68 79.27 68.81
CA LEU A 9 -110.69 77.92 69.43
C LEU A 9 -110.34 77.98 70.93
N LYS A 10 -109.35 78.80 71.31
CA LYS A 10 -108.96 78.95 72.73
C LYS A 10 -110.03 79.60 73.61
N LEU A 11 -110.99 80.31 73.03
CA LEU A 11 -112.18 80.83 73.72
C LEU A 11 -113.36 79.84 73.69
N LEU A 12 -113.39 78.91 72.75
CA LEU A 12 -114.42 77.87 72.67
C LEU A 12 -114.19 76.73 73.67
N ASP A 13 -112.95 76.34 73.98
CA ASP A 13 -112.68 75.21 74.89
C ASP A 13 -113.29 75.37 76.30
N PRO A 14 -113.21 76.53 76.98
CA PRO A 14 -113.89 76.76 78.25
C PRO A 14 -115.42 76.66 78.13
N VAL A 15 -115.98 77.18 77.05
CA VAL A 15 -117.44 77.16 76.78
C VAL A 15 -117.91 75.73 76.46
N LEU A 16 -117.14 74.98 75.68
CA LEU A 16 -117.44 73.61 75.28
C LEU A 16 -117.28 72.63 76.45
N ASN A 17 -116.28 72.82 77.31
CA ASN A 17 -116.13 72.05 78.54
C ASN A 17 -117.17 72.47 79.61
N GLY A 18 -117.57 73.73 79.65
CA GLY A 18 -118.74 74.19 80.40
C GLY A 18 -120.02 73.49 79.94
N LEU A 19 -120.29 73.45 78.63
CA LEU A 19 -121.41 72.71 78.04
C LEU A 19 -121.33 71.21 78.32
N LYS A 20 -120.15 70.57 78.24
CA LYS A 20 -119.98 69.15 78.64
C LYS A 20 -120.28 68.94 80.13
N MET A 21 -119.85 69.84 81.01
CA MET A 21 -120.15 69.78 82.44
C MET A 21 -121.65 70.00 82.71
N SER A 22 -122.29 70.98 82.08
CA SER A 22 -123.74 71.18 82.15
C SER A 22 -124.51 69.96 81.66
N VAL A 23 -124.07 69.34 80.56
CA VAL A 23 -124.64 68.07 80.05
C VAL A 23 -124.39 66.91 81.02
N LEU A 24 -123.22 66.80 81.65
CA LEU A 24 -122.95 65.79 82.69
C LEU A 24 -123.84 66.00 83.92
N ILE A 25 -123.97 67.23 84.41
CA ILE A 25 -124.83 67.60 85.54
C ILE A 25 -126.28 67.26 85.21
N LEU A 26 -126.76 67.61 84.01
CA LEU A 26 -128.10 67.27 83.55
C LEU A 26 -128.29 65.75 83.41
N LYS A 27 -127.27 65.01 82.95
CA LYS A 27 -127.31 63.53 82.87
C LYS A 27 -127.33 62.88 84.26
N CYS A 28 -126.57 63.42 85.22
CA CYS A 28 -126.60 62.99 86.62
C CYS A 28 -127.95 63.34 87.27
N GLN A 29 -128.52 64.52 87.02
CA GLN A 29 -129.87 64.87 87.47
C GLN A 29 -130.91 63.93 86.86
N CYS A 30 -130.86 63.66 85.55
CA CYS A 30 -131.75 62.67 84.91
C CYS A 30 -131.56 61.25 85.46
N LEU A 31 -130.34 60.82 85.78
CA LEU A 31 -130.08 59.50 86.39
C LEU A 31 -130.56 59.42 87.85
N VAL A 32 -130.37 60.48 88.64
CA VAL A 32 -130.90 60.58 90.02
C VAL A 32 -132.42 60.62 89.99
N ILE A 33 -133.03 61.41 89.10
CA ILE A 33 -134.49 61.46 88.91
C ILE A 33 -135.00 60.10 88.42
N ALA A 34 -134.33 59.42 87.48
CA ALA A 34 -134.72 58.09 87.01
C ALA A 34 -134.55 57.00 88.09
N GLY A 35 -133.54 57.11 88.95
CA GLY A 35 -133.38 56.23 90.11
C GLY A 35 -134.47 56.46 91.16
N PHE A 36 -134.81 57.73 91.43
CA PHE A 36 -135.93 58.09 92.29
C PHE A 36 -137.27 57.65 91.70
N THR A 37 -137.54 57.84 90.41
CA THR A 37 -138.81 57.38 89.82
C THR A 37 -138.87 55.86 89.72
N ALA A 38 -137.77 55.16 89.45
CA ALA A 38 -137.75 53.70 89.46
C ALA A 38 -138.04 53.12 90.85
N THR A 39 -137.42 53.68 91.90
CA THR A 39 -137.67 53.26 93.30
C THR A 39 -139.03 53.69 93.81
N TYR A 40 -139.52 54.88 93.44
CA TYR A 40 -140.86 55.37 93.77
C TYR A 40 -141.95 54.58 93.05
N VAL A 41 -141.74 54.18 91.79
CA VAL A 41 -142.66 53.29 91.04
C VAL A 41 -142.64 51.87 91.60
N ALA A 42 -141.47 51.33 91.98
CA ALA A 42 -141.39 50.03 92.66
C ALA A 42 -142.10 50.06 94.04
N GLY A 43 -141.96 51.17 94.78
CA GLY A 43 -142.71 51.42 96.02
C GLY A 43 -144.22 51.53 95.79
N ILE A 44 -144.65 52.25 94.74
CA ILE A 44 -146.05 52.33 94.34
C ILE A 44 -146.60 50.95 93.93
N LEU A 45 -145.80 50.11 93.24
CA LEU A 45 -146.23 48.75 92.90
C LEU A 45 -146.43 47.89 94.16
N LEU A 46 -145.49 47.92 95.11
CA LEU A 46 -145.64 47.20 96.39
C LEU A 46 -146.87 47.70 97.18
N VAL A 47 -147.07 49.02 97.27
CA VAL A 47 -148.23 49.62 97.94
C VAL A 47 -149.54 49.30 97.21
N MET A 48 -149.54 49.23 95.87
CA MET A 48 -150.69 48.76 95.07
C MET A 48 -150.99 47.28 95.29
N GLU A 49 -149.96 46.45 95.43
CA GLU A 49 -150.08 45.00 95.68
C GLU A 49 -150.64 44.74 97.09
N GLU A 50 -150.18 45.49 98.11
CA GLU A 50 -150.77 45.51 99.45
C GLU A 50 -152.21 46.05 99.45
N LEU A 51 -152.51 47.18 98.78
CA LEU A 51 -153.88 47.70 98.68
C LEU A 51 -154.83 46.72 97.98
N SER A 52 -154.36 46.02 96.94
CA SER A 52 -155.12 45.02 96.21
C SER A 52 -155.44 43.81 97.10
N SER A 53 -154.48 43.35 97.90
CA SER A 53 -154.69 42.33 98.93
C SER A 53 -155.73 42.78 99.97
N LEU A 54 -155.62 44.01 100.47
CA LEU A 54 -156.57 44.59 101.44
C LEU A 54 -157.99 44.70 100.87
N LEU A 55 -158.12 45.10 99.60
CA LEU A 55 -159.39 45.21 98.89
C LEU A 55 -160.05 43.85 98.63
N LEU A 56 -159.25 42.81 98.39
CA LEU A 56 -159.72 41.43 98.24
C LEU A 56 -160.29 40.90 99.56
N ILE A 57 -159.55 41.08 100.66
CA ILE A 57 -160.00 40.73 102.03
C ILE A 57 -161.30 41.49 102.36
N GLY A 58 -161.40 42.77 102.03
CA GLY A 58 -162.62 43.57 102.21
C GLY A 58 -163.84 43.02 101.46
N LYS A 59 -163.66 42.56 100.21
CA LYS A 59 -164.72 41.89 99.44
C LYS A 59 -165.16 40.57 100.06
N GLU A 60 -164.22 39.76 100.55
CA GLU A 60 -164.53 38.49 101.20
C GLU A 60 -165.30 38.63 102.52
N VAL A 61 -164.99 39.68 103.30
CA VAL A 61 -165.73 40.03 104.51
C VAL A 61 -167.15 40.48 104.16
N LEU A 62 -167.33 41.30 103.11
CA LEU A 62 -168.65 41.75 102.68
C LEU A 62 -169.53 40.56 102.22
N LEU A 63 -168.98 39.65 101.41
CA LEU A 63 -169.69 38.45 100.95
C LEU A 63 -170.04 37.50 102.10
N LEU A 64 -169.14 37.32 103.08
CA LEU A 64 -169.43 36.55 104.29
C LEU A 64 -170.59 37.17 105.08
N MET A 65 -170.58 38.49 105.28
CA MET A 65 -171.62 39.21 106.02
C MET A 65 -172.98 39.16 105.30
N GLN A 66 -172.99 39.09 103.97
CA GLN A 66 -174.19 38.90 103.15
C GLN A 66 -174.74 37.47 103.28
N ALA A 67 -173.89 36.44 103.22
CA ALA A 67 -174.27 35.04 103.41
C ALA A 67 -174.73 34.71 104.85
N LEU A 68 -174.24 35.45 105.86
CA LEU A 68 -174.70 35.35 107.23
C LEU A 68 -176.09 35.99 107.44
N ASN A 69 -176.53 36.89 106.56
CA ASN A 69 -177.85 37.53 106.67
C ASN A 69 -179.01 36.71 106.07
N THR A 70 -178.72 35.69 105.24
CA THR A 70 -179.73 34.73 104.75
C THR A 70 -180.10 33.63 105.76
N LEU A 71 -179.43 33.60 106.92
CA LEU A 71 -179.69 32.65 108.01
C LEU A 71 -180.52 33.35 109.10
N SER A 72 -181.59 32.72 109.58
CA SER A 72 -182.58 33.33 110.47
C SER A 72 -182.35 33.05 111.96
N THR A 73 -181.60 32.01 112.32
CA THR A 73 -181.23 31.73 113.72
C THR A 73 -179.79 32.14 114.06
N PRO A 74 -179.46 32.42 115.34
CA PRO A 74 -178.09 32.76 115.74
C PRO A 74 -177.13 31.54 115.67
N GLU A 75 -177.59 30.33 116.02
CA GLU A 75 -176.80 29.09 115.88
C GLU A 75 -176.30 28.87 114.43
N GLU A 76 -177.17 29.04 113.43
CA GLU A 76 -176.79 28.84 112.01
C GLU A 76 -175.69 29.81 111.58
N LYS A 77 -175.77 31.08 112.00
CA LYS A 77 -174.75 32.10 111.71
C LYS A 77 -173.40 31.71 112.32
N LEU A 78 -173.39 31.22 113.57
CA LEU A 78 -172.17 30.75 114.22
C LEU A 78 -171.58 29.52 113.50
N ALA A 79 -172.42 28.54 113.16
CA ALA A 79 -172.01 27.33 112.45
C ALA A 79 -171.38 27.64 111.08
N ALA A 80 -171.97 28.56 110.30
CA ALA A 80 -171.43 29.00 109.02
C ALA A 80 -170.07 29.72 109.17
N LEU A 81 -169.90 30.53 110.23
CA LEU A 81 -168.65 31.23 110.52
C LEU A 81 -167.54 30.26 110.94
N CYS A 82 -167.85 29.32 111.83
CA CYS A 82 -166.94 28.24 112.23
C CYS A 82 -166.54 27.37 111.02
N LYS A 83 -167.48 27.09 110.10
CA LYS A 83 -167.18 26.38 108.86
C LYS A 83 -166.19 27.15 107.97
N LYS A 84 -166.44 28.44 107.65
CA LYS A 84 -165.50 29.21 106.82
C LYS A 84 -164.10 29.29 107.46
N TYR A 85 -164.01 29.39 108.79
CA TYR A 85 -162.71 29.32 109.49
C TYR A 85 -162.03 27.95 109.34
N ALA A 86 -162.77 26.84 109.38
CA ALA A 86 -162.21 25.51 109.13
C ALA A 86 -161.75 25.36 107.65
N ASP A 87 -162.57 25.81 106.70
CA ASP A 87 -162.28 25.79 105.26
C ASP A 87 -160.98 26.60 104.96
N LEU A 88 -160.84 27.80 105.51
CA LEU A 88 -159.62 28.63 105.41
C LEU A 88 -158.38 27.99 106.03
N LEU A 89 -158.54 27.28 107.15
CA LEU A 89 -157.43 26.58 107.83
C LEU A 89 -157.01 25.33 107.04
N GLU A 90 -157.94 24.64 106.40
CA GLU A 90 -157.63 23.58 105.44
C GLU A 90 -156.99 24.14 104.15
N GLU A 91 -157.47 25.24 103.60
CA GLU A 91 -156.86 25.89 102.43
C GLU A 91 -155.43 26.37 102.74
N SER A 92 -155.21 27.02 103.89
CA SER A 92 -153.87 27.38 104.37
C SER A 92 -152.95 26.16 104.50
N ARG A 93 -153.45 25.05 105.06
CA ARG A 93 -152.72 23.77 105.11
C ARG A 93 -152.45 23.22 103.70
N ASN A 94 -153.36 23.37 102.75
CA ASN A 94 -153.22 22.90 101.38
C ASN A 94 -152.22 23.74 100.57
N VAL A 95 -152.25 25.06 100.71
CA VAL A 95 -151.22 25.97 100.18
C VAL A 95 -149.86 25.63 100.79
N GLN A 96 -149.77 25.36 102.10
CA GLN A 96 -148.49 24.98 102.72
C GLN A 96 -148.00 23.58 102.30
N LYS A 97 -148.90 22.61 102.02
CA LYS A 97 -148.56 21.34 101.35
C LYS A 97 -147.99 21.61 99.95
N GLN A 98 -148.66 22.43 99.14
CA GLN A 98 -148.20 22.78 97.79
C GLN A 98 -146.87 23.52 97.81
N MET A 99 -146.66 24.46 98.73
CA MET A 99 -145.38 25.16 98.91
C MET A 99 -144.25 24.16 99.21
N LYS A 100 -144.48 23.18 100.10
CA LYS A 100 -143.50 22.11 100.40
C LYS A 100 -143.23 21.20 99.19
N ILE A 101 -144.23 20.96 98.32
CA ILE A 101 -144.05 20.21 97.06
C ILE A 101 -143.25 21.04 96.04
N LEU A 102 -143.58 22.31 95.85
CA LEU A 102 -142.89 23.22 94.94
C LEU A 102 -141.44 23.48 95.38
N GLN A 103 -141.20 23.64 96.69
CA GLN A 103 -139.84 23.78 97.25
C GLN A 103 -139.00 22.50 97.05
N LYS A 104 -139.61 21.31 97.17
CA LYS A 104 -138.95 20.04 96.79
C LYS A 104 -138.64 19.98 95.29
N LYS A 105 -139.59 20.38 94.42
CA LYS A 105 -139.37 20.46 92.97
C LYS A 105 -138.26 21.47 92.62
N GLN A 106 -138.23 22.63 93.25
CA GLN A 106 -137.18 23.64 93.09
C GLN A 106 -135.81 23.08 93.49
N ALA A 107 -135.71 22.44 94.65
CA ALA A 107 -134.47 21.80 95.10
C ALA A 107 -134.00 20.68 94.15
N GLN A 108 -134.94 19.93 93.57
CA GLN A 108 -134.64 18.90 92.57
C GLN A 108 -134.14 19.52 91.25
N VAL A 109 -134.84 20.51 90.70
CA VAL A 109 -134.43 21.24 89.47
C VAL A 109 -133.08 21.94 89.65
N VAL A 110 -132.76 22.45 90.84
CA VAL A 110 -131.43 23.00 91.16
C VAL A 110 -130.35 21.91 91.14
N LYS A 111 -130.61 20.72 91.70
CA LYS A 111 -129.68 19.58 91.61
C LYS A 111 -129.48 19.10 90.18
N GLU A 112 -130.56 18.98 89.41
CA GLU A 112 -130.53 18.60 88.00
C GLU A 112 -129.76 19.61 87.16
N LYS A 113 -129.97 20.91 87.38
CA LYS A 113 -129.19 21.99 86.75
C LYS A 113 -127.70 21.86 87.05
N VAL A 114 -127.31 21.66 88.31
CA VAL A 114 -125.89 21.50 88.71
C VAL A 114 -125.29 20.22 88.11
N HIS A 115 -126.04 19.12 88.07
CA HIS A 115 -125.59 17.88 87.42
C HIS A 115 -125.39 18.06 85.90
N LEU A 116 -126.36 18.66 85.20
CA LEU A 116 -126.25 18.96 83.78
C LEU A 116 -125.11 19.95 83.47
N GLN A 117 -124.84 20.92 84.36
CA GLN A 117 -123.67 21.79 84.24
C GLN A 117 -122.35 21.00 84.39
N SER A 118 -122.26 20.07 85.35
CA SER A 118 -121.13 19.13 85.48
C SER A 118 -120.91 18.31 84.20
N GLU A 119 -121.97 17.68 83.67
CA GLU A 119 -121.84 16.85 82.47
C GLU A 119 -121.52 17.69 81.22
N HIS A 120 -122.04 18.93 81.13
CA HIS A 120 -121.67 19.86 80.07
C HIS A 120 -120.19 20.28 80.14
N SER A 121 -119.66 20.58 81.33
CA SER A 121 -118.23 20.86 81.51
C SER A 121 -117.35 19.66 81.15
N LYS A 122 -117.73 18.43 81.55
CA LYS A 122 -117.03 17.20 81.12
C LYS A 122 -117.08 17.02 79.60
N ALA A 123 -118.24 17.25 78.97
CA ALA A 123 -118.40 17.15 77.54
C ALA A 123 -117.55 18.17 76.77
N ILE A 124 -117.42 19.41 77.27
CA ILE A 124 -116.51 20.42 76.70
C ILE A 124 -115.05 19.96 76.78
N LEU A 125 -114.60 19.44 77.93
CA LEU A 125 -113.24 18.93 78.11
C LEU A 125 -112.95 17.73 77.20
N ALA A 126 -113.90 16.79 77.09
CA ALA A 126 -113.80 15.66 76.17
C ALA A 126 -113.73 16.12 74.70
N ARG A 127 -114.57 17.08 74.29
CA ARG A 127 -114.57 17.66 72.94
C ARG A 127 -113.25 18.36 72.64
N SER A 128 -112.74 19.17 73.57
CA SER A 128 -111.45 19.86 73.44
C SER A 128 -110.28 18.88 73.30
N LYS A 129 -110.26 17.80 74.08
CA LYS A 129 -109.25 16.74 73.97
C LYS A 129 -109.33 16.02 72.62
N LEU A 130 -110.52 15.70 72.14
CA LEU A 130 -110.73 15.10 70.81
C LEU A 130 -110.34 16.07 69.68
N GLU A 131 -110.64 17.37 69.80
CA GLU A 131 -110.19 18.39 68.85
C GLU A 131 -108.67 18.49 68.77
N SER A 132 -107.95 18.39 69.91
CA SER A 132 -106.47 18.37 69.89
C SER A 132 -105.93 17.11 69.22
N LEU A 133 -106.44 15.93 69.63
CA LEU A 133 -106.02 14.64 69.07
C LEU A 133 -106.30 14.55 67.55
N CYS A 134 -107.45 15.05 67.08
CA CYS A 134 -107.75 15.12 65.65
C CYS A 134 -106.80 16.07 64.90
N ARG A 135 -106.42 17.22 65.49
CA ARG A 135 -105.43 18.13 64.91
C ARG A 135 -104.03 17.52 64.88
N GLU A 136 -103.62 16.82 65.94
CA GLU A 136 -102.35 16.10 66.02
C GLU A 136 -102.29 14.95 65.02
N LEU A 137 -103.34 14.14 64.92
CA LEU A 137 -103.47 13.08 63.92
C LEU A 137 -103.46 13.64 62.49
N GLN A 138 -104.11 14.78 62.23
CA GLN A 138 -104.05 15.47 60.94
C GLN A 138 -102.64 16.00 60.62
N ARG A 139 -101.93 16.59 61.59
CA ARG A 139 -100.52 16.99 61.42
C ARG A 139 -99.66 15.77 61.09
N HIS A 140 -99.74 14.70 61.88
CA HIS A 140 -98.95 13.48 61.67
C HIS A 140 -99.27 12.80 60.32
N ASN A 141 -100.54 12.79 59.89
CA ASN A 141 -100.91 12.28 58.56
C ASN A 141 -100.42 13.19 57.43
N LYS A 142 -100.28 14.50 57.67
CA LYS A 142 -99.69 15.43 56.71
C LYS A 142 -98.17 15.22 56.63
N THR A 143 -97.48 15.27 57.76
CA THR A 143 -96.03 15.06 57.86
C THR A 143 -95.61 13.71 57.27
N LEU A 144 -96.29 12.61 57.63
CA LEU A 144 -95.96 11.28 57.10
C LEU A 144 -96.19 11.17 55.57
N LYS A 145 -97.14 11.93 55.00
CA LYS A 145 -97.29 12.04 53.54
C LYS A 145 -96.18 12.88 52.90
N GLU A 146 -95.78 13.97 53.53
CA GLU A 146 -94.67 14.82 53.06
C GLU A 146 -93.34 14.05 53.12
N GLU A 147 -93.08 13.34 54.22
CA GLU A 147 -91.93 12.43 54.40
C GLU A 147 -91.93 11.28 53.38
N ASN A 148 -93.08 10.62 53.14
CA ASN A 148 -93.14 9.51 52.18
C ASN A 148 -92.96 9.99 50.72
N ILE A 149 -93.51 11.16 50.36
CA ILE A 149 -93.23 11.80 49.06
C ILE A 149 -91.76 12.20 48.94
N GLN A 150 -91.14 12.67 50.03
CA GLN A 150 -89.74 13.06 50.05
C GLN A 150 -88.79 11.84 49.95
N GLN A 151 -89.03 10.77 50.71
CA GLN A 151 -88.31 9.50 50.56
C GLN A 151 -88.43 8.93 49.15
N ALA A 152 -89.62 8.96 48.55
CA ALA A 152 -89.83 8.49 47.18
C ALA A 152 -89.01 9.31 46.16
N ARG A 153 -88.85 10.63 46.38
CA ARG A 153 -87.97 11.48 45.56
C ARG A 153 -86.50 11.16 45.78
N GLU A 154 -86.04 11.05 47.02
CA GLU A 154 -84.65 10.74 47.37
C GLU A 154 -84.22 9.35 46.87
N GLU A 155 -85.15 8.39 46.80
CA GLU A 155 -84.88 7.05 46.28
C GLU A 155 -84.89 6.98 44.74
N GLU A 156 -85.79 7.75 44.11
CA GLU A 156 -85.80 7.99 42.66
C GLU A 156 -84.54 8.75 42.20
N GLU A 157 -84.05 9.68 43.02
CA GLU A 157 -82.82 10.46 42.78
C GLU A 157 -81.57 9.59 42.97
N ARG A 158 -81.44 8.87 44.08
CA ARG A 158 -80.38 7.84 44.27
C ARG A 158 -80.36 6.80 43.15
N ARG A 159 -81.53 6.40 42.63
CA ARG A 159 -81.63 5.47 41.48
C ARG A 159 -81.06 6.11 40.20
N LYS A 160 -81.32 7.40 39.96
CA LYS A 160 -80.77 8.16 38.82
C LYS A 160 -79.26 8.36 38.95
N GLU A 161 -78.78 8.74 40.13
CA GLU A 161 -77.34 8.87 40.42
C GLU A 161 -76.59 7.56 40.18
N ALA A 162 -77.09 6.44 40.73
CA ALA A 162 -76.49 5.12 40.50
C ALA A 162 -76.50 4.73 39.02
N THR A 163 -77.60 4.98 38.31
CA THR A 163 -77.70 4.69 36.86
C THR A 163 -76.73 5.56 36.04
N ALA A 164 -76.61 6.85 36.37
CA ALA A 164 -75.66 7.76 35.74
C ALA A 164 -74.21 7.35 36.02
N HIS A 165 -73.87 6.95 37.25
CA HIS A 165 -72.55 6.43 37.58
C HIS A 165 -72.21 5.16 36.80
N PHE A 166 -73.13 4.18 36.71
CA PHE A 166 -72.90 2.99 35.90
C PHE A 166 -72.69 3.34 34.41
N GLN A 167 -73.46 4.28 33.86
CA GLN A 167 -73.27 4.72 32.48
C GLN A 167 -71.94 5.46 32.26
N ILE A 168 -71.51 6.29 33.20
CA ILE A 168 -70.20 6.96 33.16
C ILE A 168 -69.09 5.92 33.18
N THR A 169 -69.10 4.98 34.13
CA THR A 169 -68.07 3.93 34.23
C THR A 169 -68.05 3.01 33.00
N LEU A 170 -69.20 2.70 32.40
CA LEU A 170 -69.27 1.97 31.12
C LEU A 170 -68.63 2.76 29.97
N ASN A 171 -68.92 4.06 29.88
CA ASN A 171 -68.34 4.94 28.86
C ASN A 171 -66.81 5.09 29.06
N GLU A 172 -66.33 5.16 30.32
CA GLU A 172 -64.90 5.20 30.66
C GLU A 172 -64.19 3.91 30.30
N ILE A 173 -64.76 2.75 30.61
CA ILE A 173 -64.22 1.43 30.23
C ILE A 173 -64.16 1.30 28.70
N GLN A 174 -65.21 1.72 27.98
CA GLN A 174 -65.20 1.69 26.52
C GLN A 174 -64.17 2.67 25.92
N ALA A 175 -64.05 3.88 26.45
CA ALA A 175 -63.02 4.83 26.02
C ALA A 175 -61.59 4.31 26.28
N GLN A 176 -61.36 3.58 27.38
CA GLN A 176 -60.07 2.90 27.62
C GLN A 176 -59.82 1.76 26.64
N LEU A 177 -60.84 0.98 26.28
CA LEU A 177 -60.73 -0.08 25.28
C LEU A 177 -60.40 0.50 23.89
N GLU A 178 -61.10 1.56 23.48
CA GLU A 178 -60.85 2.26 22.22
C GLU A 178 -59.45 2.91 22.19
N GLN A 179 -58.99 3.51 23.30
CA GLN A 179 -57.61 4.00 23.41
C GLN A 179 -56.57 2.88 23.33
N HIS A 180 -56.82 1.74 23.97
CA HIS A 180 -55.96 0.57 23.89
C HIS A 180 -55.87 0.03 22.45
N ASP A 181 -56.99 -0.08 21.73
CA ASP A 181 -57.01 -0.56 20.35
C ASP A 181 -56.32 0.42 19.39
N ILE A 182 -56.49 1.74 19.58
CA ILE A 182 -55.73 2.78 18.86
C ILE A 182 -54.23 2.66 19.14
N HIS A 183 -53.83 2.42 20.39
CA HIS A 183 -52.42 2.22 20.75
C HIS A 183 -51.86 0.93 20.15
N ASN A 184 -52.63 -0.17 20.18
CA ASN A 184 -52.24 -1.45 19.60
C ASN A 184 -52.12 -1.36 18.06
N ALA A 185 -53.02 -0.62 17.40
CA ALA A 185 -52.92 -0.33 15.97
C ALA A 185 -51.65 0.48 15.62
N LYS A 186 -51.29 1.49 16.43
CA LYS A 186 -50.02 2.23 16.27
C LYS A 186 -48.80 1.32 16.44
N LEU A 187 -48.77 0.48 17.49
CA LEU A 187 -47.67 -0.48 17.69
C LEU A 187 -47.55 -1.47 16.52
N ARG A 188 -48.66 -1.94 15.94
CA ARG A 188 -48.63 -2.77 14.72
C ARG A 188 -48.04 -2.02 13.52
N GLN A 189 -48.47 -0.77 13.29
CA GLN A 189 -47.94 0.08 12.23
C GLN A 189 -46.43 0.36 12.40
N GLU A 190 -45.99 0.71 13.60
CA GLU A 190 -44.57 0.93 13.93
C GLU A 190 -43.73 -0.33 13.69
N ASN A 191 -44.24 -1.52 14.05
CA ASN A 191 -43.56 -2.79 13.75
C ASN A 191 -43.47 -3.08 12.24
N ILE A 192 -44.50 -2.77 11.46
CA ILE A 192 -44.47 -2.90 9.99
C ILE A 192 -43.40 -1.98 9.41
N GLU A 193 -43.36 -0.71 9.84
CA GLU A 193 -42.37 0.24 9.36
C GLU A 193 -40.94 -0.12 9.77
N LEU A 194 -40.73 -0.67 10.97
CA LEU A 194 -39.42 -1.18 11.41
C LEU A 194 -39.00 -2.39 10.58
N GLY A 195 -39.94 -3.29 10.26
CA GLY A 195 -39.72 -4.41 9.33
C GLY A 195 -39.34 -3.94 7.92
N GLU A 196 -40.01 -2.91 7.40
CA GLU A 196 -39.63 -2.28 6.12
C GLU A 196 -38.25 -1.62 6.17
N LYS A 197 -37.92 -0.89 7.25
CA LYS A 197 -36.62 -0.24 7.44
C LYS A 197 -35.51 -1.29 7.49
N LEU A 198 -35.73 -2.42 8.18
CA LEU A 198 -34.81 -3.56 8.22
C LEU A 198 -34.66 -4.23 6.85
N LYS A 199 -35.76 -4.48 6.13
CA LYS A 199 -35.74 -5.04 4.77
C LYS A 199 -34.93 -4.17 3.80
N LYS A 200 -35.19 -2.86 3.77
CA LYS A 200 -34.47 -1.89 2.93
C LYS A 200 -32.97 -1.83 3.27
N LEU A 201 -32.62 -2.03 4.54
CA LEU A 201 -31.21 -2.11 4.96
C LEU A 201 -30.54 -3.40 4.45
N ILE A 202 -31.20 -4.56 4.55
CA ILE A 202 -30.71 -5.83 4.01
C ILE A 202 -30.51 -5.74 2.48
N GLU A 203 -31.47 -5.16 1.76
CA GLU A 203 -31.39 -4.93 0.31
C GLU A 203 -30.20 -4.03 -0.06
N GLN A 204 -29.93 -2.97 0.72
CA GLN A 204 -28.74 -2.12 0.54
C GLN A 204 -27.41 -2.83 0.84
N TYR A 205 -27.37 -3.77 1.79
CA TYR A 205 -26.19 -4.57 2.04
C TYR A 205 -25.91 -5.57 0.91
N ALA A 206 -26.93 -6.28 0.42
CA ALA A 206 -26.81 -7.18 -0.72
C ALA A 206 -26.32 -6.45 -2.00
N LEU A 207 -26.83 -5.24 -2.27
CA LEU A 207 -26.36 -4.42 -3.39
C LEU A 207 -24.93 -3.91 -3.20
N ARG A 208 -24.49 -3.62 -1.97
CA ARG A 208 -23.07 -3.30 -1.68
C ARG A 208 -22.17 -4.51 -1.88
N GLU A 209 -22.59 -5.68 -1.41
CA GLU A 209 -21.86 -6.93 -1.55
C GLU A 209 -21.67 -7.28 -3.03
N GLU A 210 -22.75 -7.26 -3.83
CA GLU A 210 -22.69 -7.48 -5.29
C GLU A 210 -21.78 -6.46 -6.01
N HIS A 211 -21.74 -5.20 -5.54
CA HIS A 211 -20.82 -4.19 -6.07
C HIS A 211 -19.36 -4.48 -5.69
N ILE A 212 -19.08 -4.86 -4.44
CA ILE A 212 -17.74 -5.27 -3.99
C ILE A 212 -17.25 -6.48 -4.79
N ASP A 213 -18.13 -7.45 -5.04
CA ASP A 213 -17.87 -8.64 -5.82
C ASP A 213 -17.48 -8.32 -7.28
N LYS A 214 -18.18 -7.35 -7.90
CA LYS A 214 -17.85 -6.81 -9.24
C LYS A 214 -16.49 -6.10 -9.25
N VAL A 215 -16.19 -5.29 -8.23
CA VAL A 215 -14.88 -4.61 -8.09
C VAL A 215 -13.76 -5.63 -7.88
N PHE A 216 -13.98 -6.67 -7.07
CA PHE A 216 -13.00 -7.72 -6.83
C PHE A 216 -12.69 -8.51 -8.12
N LYS A 217 -13.73 -8.95 -8.85
CA LYS A 217 -13.58 -9.60 -10.16
C LYS A 217 -12.87 -8.72 -11.19
N HIS A 218 -13.14 -7.40 -11.20
CA HIS A 218 -12.41 -6.46 -12.05
C HIS A 218 -10.93 -6.33 -11.66
N LYS A 219 -10.61 -6.34 -10.36
CA LYS A 219 -9.22 -6.27 -9.88
C LYS A 219 -8.43 -7.55 -10.13
N GLU A 220 -9.07 -8.71 -9.97
CA GLU A 220 -8.49 -10.02 -10.31
C GLU A 220 -8.14 -10.09 -11.80
N LEU A 221 -9.08 -9.72 -12.69
CA LEU A 221 -8.83 -9.64 -14.13
C LEU A 221 -7.75 -8.60 -14.50
N GLN A 222 -7.67 -7.47 -13.77
CA GLN A 222 -6.61 -6.48 -13.96
C GLN A 222 -5.23 -7.05 -13.56
N GLN A 223 -5.15 -7.82 -12.48
CA GLN A 223 -3.92 -8.46 -12.01
C GLN A 223 -3.46 -9.53 -13.02
N GLN A 224 -4.35 -10.44 -13.43
CA GLN A 224 -4.06 -11.46 -14.44
C GLN A 224 -3.55 -10.86 -15.77
N LEU A 225 -4.07 -9.70 -16.20
CA LEU A 225 -3.59 -8.99 -17.37
C LEU A 225 -2.17 -8.41 -17.21
N VAL A 226 -1.79 -8.00 -15.99
CA VAL A 226 -0.43 -7.54 -15.68
C VAL A 226 0.54 -8.71 -15.64
N ASP A 227 0.15 -9.82 -14.98
CA ASP A 227 0.98 -11.02 -14.87
C ASP A 227 1.21 -11.68 -16.24
N ALA A 228 0.20 -11.77 -17.09
CA ALA A 228 0.33 -12.27 -18.46
C ALA A 228 1.29 -11.39 -19.30
N LYS A 229 1.25 -10.07 -19.14
CA LYS A 229 2.19 -9.15 -19.80
C LYS A 229 3.62 -9.30 -19.26
N LEU A 230 3.77 -9.48 -17.94
CA LEU A 230 5.07 -9.71 -17.31
C LEU A 230 5.69 -11.05 -17.75
N GLN A 231 4.88 -12.10 -17.88
CA GLN A 231 5.32 -13.38 -18.45
C GLN A 231 5.74 -13.21 -19.92
N GLN A 232 4.96 -12.48 -20.72
CA GLN A 232 5.30 -12.20 -22.12
C GLN A 232 6.62 -11.45 -22.27
N THR A 233 6.85 -10.38 -21.49
CA THR A 233 8.12 -9.62 -21.58
C THR A 233 9.30 -10.45 -21.05
N THR A 234 9.12 -11.21 -19.98
CA THR A 234 10.16 -12.12 -19.44
C THR A 234 10.57 -13.17 -20.47
N GLN A 235 9.60 -13.77 -21.17
CA GLN A 235 9.87 -14.76 -22.22
C GLN A 235 10.60 -14.14 -23.42
N LEU A 236 10.19 -12.94 -23.87
CA LEU A 236 10.87 -12.24 -24.97
C LEU A 236 12.30 -11.82 -24.62
N ILE A 237 12.55 -11.42 -23.36
CA ILE A 237 13.91 -11.14 -22.86
C ILE A 237 14.75 -12.42 -22.90
N LYS A 238 14.24 -13.54 -22.35
CA LYS A 238 14.94 -14.83 -22.36
C LYS A 238 15.26 -15.34 -23.77
N GLU A 239 14.33 -15.21 -24.71
CA GLU A 239 14.53 -15.59 -26.11
C GLU A 239 15.62 -14.73 -26.78
N ALA A 240 15.67 -13.43 -26.47
CA ALA A 240 16.72 -12.53 -26.95
C ALA A 240 18.09 -12.83 -26.30
N GLU A 241 18.13 -13.11 -25.00
CA GLU A 241 19.34 -13.50 -24.26
C GLU A 241 19.92 -14.82 -24.80
N GLU A 242 19.08 -15.86 -24.96
CA GLU A 242 19.52 -17.13 -25.54
C GLU A 242 20.00 -16.97 -26.99
N LYS A 243 19.32 -16.14 -27.79
CA LYS A 243 19.75 -15.85 -29.17
C LYS A 243 21.12 -15.16 -29.17
N HIS A 244 21.28 -14.10 -28.39
CA HIS A 244 22.53 -13.35 -28.27
C HIS A 244 23.68 -14.25 -27.76
N GLN A 245 23.41 -15.13 -26.79
CA GLN A 245 24.40 -16.08 -26.29
C GLN A 245 24.81 -17.10 -27.36
N ARG A 246 23.85 -17.62 -28.16
CA ARG A 246 24.15 -18.49 -29.32
C ARG A 246 24.98 -17.78 -30.39
N GLU A 247 24.67 -16.52 -30.70
CA GLU A 247 25.44 -15.69 -31.65
C GLU A 247 26.86 -15.41 -31.13
N ARG A 248 27.01 -15.09 -29.84
CA ARG A 248 28.29 -14.89 -29.15
C ARG A 248 29.16 -16.15 -29.16
N GLU A 249 28.59 -17.31 -28.87
CA GLU A 249 29.29 -18.60 -28.90
C GLU A 249 29.75 -18.97 -30.32
N PHE A 250 28.92 -18.72 -31.33
CA PHE A 250 29.28 -18.92 -32.73
C PHE A 250 30.47 -18.05 -33.15
N LEU A 251 30.40 -16.73 -32.89
CA LEU A 251 31.46 -15.78 -33.25
C LEU A 251 32.77 -16.06 -32.50
N LEU A 252 32.69 -16.44 -31.22
CA LEU A 252 33.85 -16.85 -30.44
C LEU A 252 34.51 -18.10 -31.03
N LYS A 253 33.71 -19.10 -31.42
CA LYS A 253 34.21 -20.31 -32.09
C LYS A 253 34.91 -19.97 -33.40
N GLU A 254 34.24 -19.23 -34.30
CA GLU A 254 34.80 -18.84 -35.59
C GLU A 254 36.12 -18.06 -35.44
N ALA A 255 36.18 -17.10 -34.50
CA ALA A 255 37.39 -16.36 -34.19
C ALA A 255 38.53 -17.28 -33.69
N THR A 256 38.24 -18.27 -32.82
CA THR A 256 39.26 -19.22 -32.35
C THR A 256 39.75 -20.16 -33.44
N GLU A 257 38.87 -20.64 -34.33
CA GLU A 257 39.25 -21.46 -35.48
C GLU A 257 40.09 -20.66 -36.49
N SER A 258 39.70 -19.42 -36.78
CA SER A 258 40.44 -18.51 -37.68
C SER A 258 41.84 -18.22 -37.13
N ARG A 259 41.95 -17.91 -35.83
CA ARG A 259 43.24 -17.76 -35.14
C ARG A 259 44.09 -19.03 -35.24
N HIS A 260 43.51 -20.22 -35.04
CA HIS A 260 44.25 -21.47 -35.13
C HIS A 260 44.76 -21.75 -36.56
N LYS A 261 43.96 -21.48 -37.59
CA LYS A 261 44.37 -21.56 -39.01
C LYS A 261 45.52 -20.59 -39.30
N CYS A 262 45.46 -19.36 -38.77
CA CYS A 262 46.54 -18.37 -38.88
C CYS A 262 47.84 -18.84 -38.20
N GLU A 263 47.76 -19.41 -36.99
CA GLU A 263 48.92 -19.95 -36.28
C GLU A 263 49.58 -21.11 -37.05
N GLN A 264 48.78 -22.02 -37.63
CA GLN A 264 49.28 -23.11 -38.49
C GLN A 264 49.97 -22.57 -39.75
N MET A 265 49.37 -21.61 -40.46
CA MET A 265 49.96 -20.99 -41.65
C MET A 265 51.29 -20.30 -41.33
N LYS A 266 51.37 -19.59 -40.20
CA LYS A 266 52.60 -18.93 -39.72
C LYS A 266 53.70 -19.94 -39.34
N GLN A 267 53.33 -21.10 -38.80
CA GLN A 267 54.28 -22.20 -38.55
C GLN A 267 54.80 -22.80 -39.87
N GLN A 268 53.94 -23.00 -40.86
CA GLN A 268 54.34 -23.46 -42.20
C GLN A 268 55.23 -22.42 -42.92
N GLU A 269 54.90 -21.14 -42.83
CA GLU A 269 55.72 -20.04 -43.36
C GLU A 269 57.12 -20.03 -42.74
N ALA A 270 57.23 -20.21 -41.43
CA ALA A 270 58.51 -20.30 -40.72
C ALA A 270 59.33 -21.53 -41.18
N GLN A 271 58.70 -22.70 -41.34
CA GLN A 271 59.35 -23.91 -41.85
C GLN A 271 59.84 -23.74 -43.29
N LEU A 272 59.04 -23.12 -44.17
CA LEU A 272 59.44 -22.85 -45.56
C LEU A 272 60.57 -21.81 -45.63
N LYS A 273 60.56 -20.77 -44.79
CA LYS A 273 61.68 -19.83 -44.65
C LYS A 273 62.97 -20.51 -44.17
N GLN A 274 62.86 -21.45 -43.22
CA GLN A 274 64.01 -22.25 -42.76
C GLN A 274 64.56 -23.15 -43.87
N GLN A 275 63.70 -23.80 -44.66
CA GLN A 275 64.13 -24.57 -45.83
C GLN A 275 64.80 -23.69 -46.89
N LEU A 276 64.25 -22.51 -47.17
CA LEU A 276 64.83 -21.56 -48.12
C LEU A 276 66.21 -21.08 -47.69
N SER A 277 66.41 -20.78 -46.39
CA SER A 277 67.73 -20.48 -45.82
C SER A 277 68.70 -21.64 -46.07
N LEU A 278 68.32 -22.87 -45.69
CA LEU A 278 69.17 -24.05 -45.86
C LEU A 278 69.52 -24.36 -47.33
N TYR A 279 68.66 -23.99 -48.29
CA TYR A 279 68.99 -24.06 -49.72
C TYR A 279 69.88 -22.90 -50.18
N MET A 280 69.75 -21.71 -49.59
CA MET A 280 70.66 -20.59 -49.84
C MET A 280 72.06 -20.87 -49.31
N ASP A 281 72.18 -21.34 -48.06
CA ASP A 281 73.45 -21.74 -47.43
C ASP A 281 74.20 -22.76 -48.32
N LYS A 282 73.49 -23.82 -48.77
CA LYS A 282 74.03 -24.81 -49.70
C LYS A 282 74.41 -24.23 -51.07
N PHE A 283 73.67 -23.25 -51.58
CA PHE A 283 74.00 -22.61 -52.85
C PHE A 283 75.28 -21.75 -52.71
N GLU A 284 75.48 -21.09 -51.57
CA GLU A 284 76.73 -20.39 -51.24
C GLU A 284 77.90 -21.35 -51.03
N GLU A 285 77.69 -22.53 -50.41
CA GLU A 285 78.68 -23.61 -50.36
C GLU A 285 79.07 -24.11 -51.76
N PHE A 286 78.10 -24.34 -52.64
CA PHE A 286 78.34 -24.75 -54.03
C PHE A 286 79.06 -23.68 -54.83
N GLN A 287 78.68 -22.40 -54.72
CA GLN A 287 79.40 -21.30 -55.37
C GLN A 287 80.82 -21.16 -54.83
N THR A 288 81.02 -21.24 -53.51
CA THR A 288 82.35 -21.20 -52.88
C THR A 288 83.23 -22.36 -53.36
N THR A 289 82.64 -23.55 -53.52
CA THR A 289 83.35 -24.74 -54.01
C THR A 289 83.69 -24.62 -55.51
N MET A 290 82.77 -24.07 -56.32
CA MET A 290 83.04 -23.77 -57.74
C MET A 290 84.10 -22.68 -57.92
N ALA A 291 84.10 -21.64 -57.08
CA ALA A 291 85.14 -20.60 -57.10
C ALA A 291 86.53 -21.19 -56.81
N LYS A 292 86.66 -21.99 -55.74
CA LYS A 292 87.89 -22.73 -55.41
C LYS A 292 88.30 -23.71 -56.52
N SER A 293 87.34 -24.37 -57.15
CA SER A 293 87.60 -25.27 -58.29
C SER A 293 88.17 -24.53 -59.50
N ASN A 294 87.60 -23.37 -59.85
CA ASN A 294 88.11 -22.49 -60.91
C ASN A 294 89.50 -21.92 -60.58
N GLU A 295 89.77 -21.58 -59.31
CA GLU A 295 91.10 -21.19 -58.83
C GLU A 295 92.12 -22.33 -59.00
N LEU A 296 91.76 -23.56 -58.64
CA LEU A 296 92.58 -24.76 -58.88
C LEU A 296 92.83 -25.01 -60.37
N PHE A 297 91.81 -24.89 -61.24
CA PHE A 297 92.00 -25.05 -62.69
C PHE A 297 92.89 -23.94 -63.29
N THR A 298 92.79 -22.70 -62.83
CA THR A 298 93.64 -21.60 -63.31
C THR A 298 95.08 -21.73 -62.81
N THR A 299 95.31 -22.15 -61.56
CA THR A 299 96.65 -22.45 -61.05
C THR A 299 97.27 -23.65 -61.77
N PHE A 300 96.56 -24.76 -61.96
CA PHE A 300 97.06 -25.90 -62.76
C PHE A 300 97.38 -25.50 -64.21
N ARG A 301 96.57 -24.65 -64.86
CA ARG A 301 96.91 -24.11 -66.20
C ARG A 301 98.22 -23.34 -66.17
N GLN A 302 98.41 -22.44 -65.18
CA GLN A 302 99.66 -21.70 -65.03
C GLN A 302 100.86 -22.61 -64.76
N GLU A 303 100.70 -23.69 -64.00
CA GLU A 303 101.75 -24.67 -63.76
C GLU A 303 102.08 -25.52 -65.00
N MET A 304 101.08 -25.98 -65.75
CA MET A 304 101.30 -26.65 -67.03
C MET A 304 101.99 -25.73 -68.05
N GLU A 305 101.67 -24.43 -68.05
CA GLU A 305 102.39 -23.44 -68.85
C GLU A 305 103.85 -23.26 -68.40
N LYS A 306 104.11 -23.12 -67.09
CA LYS A 306 105.47 -23.04 -66.53
C LYS A 306 106.27 -24.30 -66.86
N MET A 307 105.66 -25.48 -66.74
CA MET A 307 106.26 -26.78 -67.08
C MET A 307 106.53 -26.89 -68.59
N THR A 308 105.59 -26.49 -69.44
CA THR A 308 105.77 -26.45 -70.91
C THR A 308 106.89 -25.49 -71.32
N LYS A 309 106.99 -24.32 -70.67
CA LYS A 309 108.09 -23.35 -70.87
C LYS A 309 109.44 -23.94 -70.42
N LYS A 310 109.47 -24.71 -69.33
CA LYS A 310 110.66 -25.44 -68.84
C LYS A 310 111.08 -26.58 -69.78
N ILE A 311 110.13 -27.37 -70.28
CA ILE A 311 110.36 -28.42 -71.29
C ILE A 311 110.98 -27.79 -72.55
N LYS A 312 110.37 -26.74 -73.10
CA LYS A 312 110.90 -26.02 -74.29
C LYS A 312 112.28 -25.39 -74.08
N LYS A 313 112.68 -25.11 -72.83
CA LYS A 313 114.05 -24.68 -72.49
C LYS A 313 115.02 -25.87 -72.51
N LEU A 314 114.66 -26.98 -71.86
CA LEU A 314 115.45 -28.21 -71.83
C LEU A 314 115.61 -28.84 -73.23
N GLU A 315 114.59 -28.77 -74.09
CA GLU A 315 114.65 -29.20 -75.50
C GLU A 315 115.69 -28.38 -76.28
N LYS A 316 115.67 -27.04 -76.14
CA LYS A 316 116.68 -26.16 -76.77
C LYS A 316 118.09 -26.45 -76.24
N GLU A 317 118.24 -26.63 -74.93
CA GLU A 317 119.53 -27.00 -74.32
C GLU A 317 120.01 -28.36 -74.82
N THR A 318 119.11 -29.34 -74.98
CA THR A 318 119.41 -30.66 -75.55
C THR A 318 119.86 -30.57 -77.01
N ILE A 319 119.24 -29.72 -77.83
CA ILE A 319 119.67 -29.47 -79.21
C ILE A 319 121.08 -28.83 -79.23
N VAL A 320 121.32 -27.81 -78.40
CA VAL A 320 122.65 -27.17 -78.30
C VAL A 320 123.74 -28.16 -77.86
N TRP A 321 123.45 -29.02 -76.88
CA TRP A 321 124.40 -30.07 -76.47
C TRP A 321 124.62 -31.13 -77.56
N ARG A 322 123.58 -31.52 -78.30
CA ARG A 322 123.70 -32.43 -79.44
C ARG A 322 124.60 -31.84 -80.52
N THR A 323 124.36 -30.60 -80.94
CA THR A 323 125.18 -29.94 -81.97
C THR A 323 126.62 -29.69 -81.52
N LYS A 324 126.86 -29.41 -80.22
CA LYS A 324 128.23 -29.39 -79.66
C LYS A 324 128.91 -30.76 -79.77
N TRP A 325 128.21 -31.84 -79.44
CA TRP A 325 128.73 -33.20 -79.54
C TRP A 325 128.98 -33.61 -81.00
N GLU A 326 128.03 -33.34 -81.91
CA GLU A 326 128.16 -33.58 -83.36
C GLU A 326 129.38 -32.86 -83.94
N ASN A 327 129.59 -31.58 -83.59
CA ASN A 327 130.75 -30.81 -84.03
C ASN A 327 132.08 -31.34 -83.46
N ASN A 328 132.11 -31.72 -82.18
CA ASN A 328 133.31 -32.30 -81.57
C ASN A 328 133.65 -33.67 -82.18
N ASN A 329 132.66 -34.53 -82.39
CA ASN A 329 132.82 -35.82 -83.06
C ASN A 329 133.27 -35.65 -84.52
N LYS A 330 132.78 -34.62 -85.23
CA LYS A 330 133.23 -34.27 -86.58
C LYS A 330 134.69 -33.82 -86.62
N ALA A 331 135.12 -32.96 -85.69
CA ALA A 331 136.53 -32.57 -85.58
C ALA A 331 137.44 -33.76 -85.25
N LEU A 332 136.97 -34.67 -84.39
CA LEU A 332 137.69 -35.90 -84.01
C LEU A 332 137.80 -36.89 -85.19
N LEU A 333 136.79 -36.96 -86.07
CA LEU A 333 136.87 -37.67 -87.35
C LEU A 333 137.89 -37.04 -88.31
N GLN A 334 137.94 -35.71 -88.42
CA GLN A 334 138.92 -35.04 -89.28
C GLN A 334 140.37 -35.29 -88.80
N MET A 335 140.64 -35.24 -87.49
CA MET A 335 141.94 -35.62 -86.94
C MET A 335 142.30 -37.10 -87.21
N ALA A 336 141.31 -37.99 -87.26
CA ALA A 336 141.52 -39.38 -87.64
C ALA A 336 141.86 -39.52 -89.13
N GLU A 337 141.17 -38.80 -90.01
CA GLU A 337 141.47 -38.78 -91.46
C GLU A 337 142.88 -38.25 -91.74
N GLU A 338 143.25 -37.10 -91.15
CA GLU A 338 144.60 -36.50 -91.24
C GLU A 338 145.70 -37.48 -90.80
N LYS A 339 145.47 -38.23 -89.71
CA LYS A 339 146.38 -39.29 -89.26
C LYS A 339 146.53 -40.38 -90.33
N THR A 340 145.43 -40.86 -90.93
CA THR A 340 145.53 -41.92 -91.97
C THR A 340 146.23 -41.45 -93.25
N VAL A 341 146.24 -40.14 -93.54
CA VAL A 341 147.05 -39.57 -94.64
C VAL A 341 148.54 -39.65 -94.27
N ARG A 342 148.92 -39.17 -93.09
CA ARG A 342 150.32 -39.23 -92.61
C ARG A 342 150.86 -40.66 -92.53
N ASP A 343 150.04 -41.62 -92.09
CA ASP A 343 150.41 -43.04 -92.03
C ASP A 343 150.64 -43.65 -93.43
N LYS A 344 149.97 -43.15 -94.48
CA LYS A 344 150.20 -43.56 -95.89
C LYS A 344 151.49 -42.96 -96.43
N GLU A 345 151.75 -41.68 -96.17
CA GLU A 345 152.98 -40.99 -96.58
C GLU A 345 154.21 -41.66 -95.94
N TYR A 346 154.14 -41.98 -94.64
CA TYR A 346 155.20 -42.66 -93.90
C TYR A 346 155.55 -44.03 -94.52
N LYS A 347 154.53 -44.85 -94.86
CA LYS A 347 154.75 -46.11 -95.62
C LYS A 347 155.40 -45.87 -96.99
N GLY A 348 155.06 -44.77 -97.66
CA GLY A 348 155.69 -44.35 -98.91
C GLY A 348 157.19 -44.01 -98.77
N PHE A 349 157.63 -43.53 -97.61
CA PHE A 349 159.06 -43.37 -97.30
C PHE A 349 159.70 -44.71 -96.92
N GLN A 350 159.03 -45.54 -96.13
CA GLN A 350 159.52 -46.84 -95.67
C GLN A 350 159.87 -47.78 -96.86
N ILE A 351 159.03 -47.82 -97.90
CA ILE A 351 159.27 -48.59 -99.13
C ILE A 351 160.49 -48.07 -99.92
N LYS A 352 160.77 -46.76 -99.91
CA LYS A 352 161.98 -46.19 -100.52
C LYS A 352 163.23 -46.62 -99.76
N LEU A 353 163.14 -46.67 -98.42
CA LEU A 353 164.24 -47.03 -97.53
C LEU A 353 164.64 -48.52 -97.69
N GLU A 354 163.66 -49.44 -97.73
CA GLU A 354 163.93 -50.85 -98.09
C GLU A 354 164.64 -51.01 -99.45
N ARG A 355 164.31 -50.16 -100.42
CA ARG A 355 164.88 -50.21 -101.77
C ARG A 355 166.36 -49.80 -101.78
N LEU A 356 166.75 -48.82 -100.98
CA LEU A 356 168.17 -48.52 -100.75
C LEU A 356 168.87 -49.65 -99.99
N GLU A 357 168.25 -50.19 -98.95
CA GLU A 357 168.86 -51.23 -98.11
C GLU A 357 169.18 -52.51 -98.91
N LYS A 358 168.26 -52.93 -99.80
CA LYS A 358 168.48 -54.04 -100.73
C LYS A 358 169.62 -53.78 -101.72
N LEU A 359 169.82 -52.53 -102.15
CA LEU A 359 170.93 -52.14 -103.03
C LEU A 359 172.29 -52.20 -102.30
N CYS A 360 172.35 -51.72 -101.05
CA CYS A 360 173.55 -51.83 -100.21
C CYS A 360 173.92 -53.30 -99.94
N ARG A 361 172.94 -54.15 -99.63
CA ARG A 361 173.16 -55.59 -99.44
C ARG A 361 173.74 -56.27 -100.71
N ALA A 362 173.29 -55.88 -101.92
CA ALA A 362 173.82 -56.42 -103.16
C ALA A 362 175.32 -56.10 -103.35
N LEU A 363 175.72 -54.84 -103.12
CA LEU A 363 177.12 -54.40 -103.19
C LEU A 363 178.01 -55.06 -102.11
N GLN A 364 177.43 -55.39 -100.95
CA GLN A 364 178.14 -56.07 -99.87
C GLN A 364 178.56 -57.51 -100.26
N THR A 365 177.74 -58.20 -101.06
CA THR A 365 177.96 -59.62 -101.43
C THR A 365 179.08 -59.77 -102.46
N GLU A 366 179.09 -58.97 -103.53
CA GLU A 366 180.17 -58.99 -104.54
C GLU A 366 181.56 -58.77 -103.89
N ARG A 367 181.62 -57.84 -102.93
CA ARG A 367 182.83 -57.51 -102.18
C ARG A 367 183.35 -58.66 -101.30
N ASN A 368 182.48 -59.57 -100.85
CA ASN A 368 182.89 -60.72 -100.05
C ASN A 368 183.34 -61.90 -100.95
N GLU A 369 182.63 -62.20 -102.04
CA GLU A 369 183.02 -63.28 -102.98
C GLU A 369 184.32 -62.99 -103.75
N LEU A 370 184.72 -61.72 -103.87
CA LEU A 370 186.03 -61.34 -104.39
C LEU A 370 187.15 -61.60 -103.38
N ASN A 371 186.88 -61.48 -102.08
CA ASN A 371 187.88 -61.67 -101.03
C ASN A 371 188.21 -63.15 -100.81
N GLU A 372 187.19 -64.03 -100.87
CA GLU A 372 187.35 -65.49 -100.75
C GLU A 372 188.22 -66.10 -101.87
N LYS A 373 188.26 -65.45 -103.04
CA LYS A 373 189.14 -65.81 -104.17
C LYS A 373 190.62 -65.40 -103.98
N VAL A 374 190.95 -64.64 -102.94
CA VAL A 374 192.33 -64.16 -102.67
C VAL A 374 193.04 -65.02 -101.61
N GLU A 375 192.34 -65.46 -100.57
CA GLU A 375 192.92 -66.17 -99.41
C GLU A 375 193.64 -67.48 -99.79
N VAL A 376 192.97 -68.35 -100.56
CA VAL A 376 193.45 -69.71 -100.86
C VAL A 376 194.70 -69.72 -101.75
N LEU A 377 195.05 -68.59 -102.39
CA LEU A 377 196.23 -68.47 -103.25
C LEU A 377 197.52 -68.06 -102.51
N LYS A 378 197.50 -67.76 -101.21
CA LYS A 378 198.68 -67.25 -100.49
C LYS A 378 199.27 -68.18 -99.42
N GLU A 379 198.47 -68.92 -98.67
CA GLU A 379 198.93 -69.63 -97.45
C GLU A 379 199.80 -70.89 -97.70
N GLN A 380 200.54 -70.97 -98.82
CA GLN A 380 201.68 -71.89 -98.97
C GLN A 380 202.95 -71.28 -99.61
N VAL A 381 203.02 -69.95 -99.74
CA VAL A 381 204.30 -69.18 -99.74
C VAL A 381 204.10 -67.90 -98.90
N SER A 382 203.34 -68.00 -97.81
CA SER A 382 202.56 -66.87 -97.30
C SER A 382 203.38 -65.71 -96.76
N LEU A 383 202.83 -64.50 -96.96
CA LEU A 383 203.44 -63.25 -96.53
C LEU A 383 202.43 -62.31 -95.86
N ARG A 384 202.54 -62.27 -94.53
CA ARG A 384 203.12 -61.12 -93.80
C ARG A 384 202.23 -59.90 -93.50
N GLU A 385 201.96 -59.75 -92.20
CA GLU A 385 201.87 -58.52 -91.37
C GLU A 385 200.85 -57.39 -91.70
N ALA A 386 199.91 -57.22 -90.75
CA ALA A 386 199.62 -55.99 -89.98
C ALA A 386 198.86 -54.75 -90.57
N ASP A 387 198.08 -54.12 -89.68
CA ASP A 387 197.91 -52.67 -89.43
C ASP A 387 197.30 -51.70 -90.49
N VAL A 388 196.69 -50.53 -90.15
CA VAL A 388 195.96 -50.07 -88.93
C VAL A 388 195.16 -48.76 -89.23
N ASP A 389 194.15 -48.43 -88.40
CA ASP A 389 193.67 -47.08 -87.98
C ASP A 389 192.74 -46.10 -88.79
N LEU A 390 192.19 -45.16 -87.99
CA LEU A 390 191.85 -43.71 -88.21
C LEU A 390 190.49 -43.17 -88.79
N ALA A 391 189.64 -42.65 -87.87
CA ALA A 391 189.23 -41.22 -87.68
C ALA A 391 188.26 -40.37 -88.59
N VAL A 392 187.21 -39.83 -87.92
CA VAL A 392 186.84 -38.38 -87.75
C VAL A 392 186.11 -37.55 -88.86
N GLN A 393 185.26 -36.58 -88.42
CA GLN A 393 184.64 -35.41 -89.12
C GLN A 393 183.48 -35.63 -90.16
N VAL A 394 182.63 -34.64 -90.60
CA VAL A 394 181.90 -33.50 -89.93
C VAL A 394 180.85 -32.78 -90.86
N LEU A 395 179.85 -32.07 -90.28
CA LEU A 395 179.03 -30.90 -90.77
C LEU A 395 177.97 -30.92 -91.95
N GLN A 396 176.86 -30.18 -91.71
CA GLN A 396 176.03 -29.28 -92.61
C GLN A 396 175.11 -29.86 -93.74
N SER A 397 174.04 -29.20 -94.28
CA SER A 397 173.48 -27.81 -94.17
C SER A 397 171.95 -27.64 -94.51
N CYS A 398 171.33 -26.51 -94.08
CA CYS A 398 170.30 -25.66 -94.78
C CYS A 398 168.81 -26.14 -94.98
N THR A 399 167.72 -25.30 -95.04
CA THR A 399 167.44 -23.84 -94.75
C THR A 399 165.92 -23.47 -94.74
N LEU A 400 165.49 -22.52 -93.86
CA LEU A 400 164.43 -21.46 -94.00
C LEU A 400 162.92 -21.85 -94.22
N ASN A 401 161.87 -21.04 -93.94
CA ASN A 401 161.72 -19.61 -93.52
C ASN A 401 160.36 -19.25 -92.83
N SER A 402 160.33 -18.28 -91.88
CA SER A 402 159.21 -17.33 -91.47
C SER A 402 157.80 -17.85 -91.01
N HIS A 403 156.90 -17.13 -90.30
CA HIS A 403 156.78 -15.72 -89.78
C HIS A 403 155.89 -15.67 -88.47
N GLU A 404 156.07 -14.65 -87.61
CA GLU A 404 155.20 -13.90 -86.61
C GLU A 404 153.80 -14.42 -86.12
N GLU A 405 153.14 -13.95 -85.03
CA GLU A 405 153.38 -13.03 -83.86
C GLU A 405 152.47 -13.53 -82.69
N LEU A 406 152.84 -13.48 -81.39
CA LEU A 406 152.74 -12.39 -80.39
C LEU A 406 151.31 -11.82 -80.09
N GLY A 407 150.88 -11.80 -78.82
CA GLY A 407 149.61 -11.15 -78.40
C GLY A 407 149.07 -11.54 -77.00
N SER A 408 148.59 -10.55 -76.22
CA SER A 408 148.00 -10.66 -74.85
C SER A 408 147.07 -9.43 -74.62
N PRO A 409 146.57 -9.05 -73.42
CA PRO A 409 145.96 -9.75 -72.28
C PRO A 409 144.60 -9.10 -71.81
N THR A 410 144.05 -9.57 -70.66
CA THR A 410 143.26 -8.88 -69.59
C THR A 410 142.02 -7.97 -69.82
N ASP A 411 141.32 -7.75 -68.69
CA ASP A 411 140.49 -6.58 -68.29
C ASP A 411 139.02 -6.43 -68.75
N THR A 412 138.14 -5.64 -68.10
CA THR A 412 137.82 -5.30 -66.67
C THR A 412 136.59 -4.33 -66.64
N GLU A 413 135.79 -4.29 -65.56
CA GLU A 413 134.73 -3.25 -65.27
C GLU A 413 133.54 -3.14 -66.29
N ALA A 414 132.48 -2.32 -66.13
CA ALA A 414 131.68 -1.81 -64.97
C ALA A 414 130.31 -1.23 -65.45
N GLY A 415 129.39 -0.90 -64.53
CA GLY A 415 128.26 0.07 -64.74
C GLY A 415 126.86 -0.42 -64.26
N ILE A 416 125.93 0.36 -63.65
CA ILE A 416 125.48 1.79 -63.77
C ILE A 416 124.47 1.95 -64.94
N GLN A 417 123.22 2.47 -64.81
CA GLN A 417 122.41 3.06 -63.70
C GLN A 417 120.86 2.97 -64.01
N PRO A 418 119.92 3.58 -63.22
CA PRO A 418 118.45 3.35 -63.30
C PRO A 418 117.60 4.60 -63.70
N SER A 419 116.25 4.50 -63.65
CA SER A 419 115.22 5.54 -63.31
C SER A 419 113.83 4.88 -63.19
N VAL A 420 112.81 5.24 -62.38
CA VAL A 420 112.24 6.54 -61.89
C VAL A 420 111.40 7.23 -63.01
N GLU A 421 110.11 7.61 -62.88
CA GLU A 421 109.03 7.47 -61.85
C GLU A 421 107.62 7.49 -62.56
N SER A 422 106.39 7.81 -62.07
CA SER A 422 105.79 8.34 -60.81
C SER A 422 104.27 7.99 -60.66
N HIS A 423 103.65 8.40 -59.53
CA HIS A 423 102.27 8.95 -59.29
C HIS A 423 100.98 8.47 -60.03
N ALA A 424 99.74 8.53 -59.48
CA ALA A 424 99.22 8.80 -58.11
C ALA A 424 97.68 8.55 -57.98
N ALA A 425 97.17 8.42 -56.74
CA ALA A 425 95.76 8.51 -56.26
C ALA A 425 94.72 7.48 -56.81
N SER A 426 93.59 7.13 -56.15
CA SER A 426 92.92 7.50 -54.87
C SER A 426 92.48 6.19 -54.13
N ARG A 427 92.23 6.07 -52.81
CA ARG A 427 91.35 6.77 -51.83
C ARG A 427 89.83 6.61 -52.15
N SER A 428 88.90 6.16 -51.27
CA SER A 428 88.89 5.91 -49.79
C SER A 428 87.94 4.77 -49.33
N GLU A 429 87.90 4.49 -48.00
CA GLU A 429 86.79 3.97 -47.12
C GLU A 429 85.65 3.11 -47.72
N LYS A 430 85.19 1.95 -47.22
CA LYS A 430 85.35 1.12 -45.98
C LYS A 430 84.70 1.60 -44.66
N THR A 431 83.82 0.74 -44.09
CA THR A 431 83.45 0.55 -42.64
C THR A 431 82.64 1.67 -41.92
N VAL A 432 81.71 1.42 -40.97
CA VAL A 432 80.97 0.20 -40.51
C VAL A 432 79.79 0.52 -39.54
N SER A 433 78.88 -0.45 -39.33
CA SER A 433 77.97 -0.72 -38.18
C SER A 433 77.05 0.35 -37.55
N THR A 434 75.85 -0.09 -37.15
CA THR A 434 75.38 -0.05 -35.74
C THR A 434 74.26 -1.07 -35.48
N SER A 435 74.19 -1.57 -34.24
CA SER A 435 73.18 -2.46 -33.62
C SER A 435 73.45 -2.47 -32.10
N PRO A 436 72.56 -2.89 -31.18
CA PRO A 436 71.10 -3.14 -31.28
C PRO A 436 70.23 -2.51 -30.13
N VAL A 437 68.90 -2.71 -30.25
CA VAL A 437 67.82 -3.03 -29.25
C VAL A 437 68.30 -3.63 -27.89
N PRO A 438 67.60 -3.57 -26.70
CA PRO A 438 66.13 -3.40 -26.39
C PRO A 438 65.68 -2.52 -25.18
N GLY A 439 64.34 -2.44 -24.98
CA GLY A 439 63.59 -2.30 -23.69
C GLY A 439 62.07 -2.14 -23.98
N THR A 440 61.07 -2.88 -23.46
CA THR A 440 60.61 -3.23 -22.08
C THR A 440 60.13 -2.01 -21.27
N GLU A 441 58.96 -1.97 -20.60
CA GLU A 441 57.94 -2.99 -20.26
C GLU A 441 56.60 -2.33 -19.81
N SER A 442 55.51 -3.11 -19.61
CA SER A 442 54.20 -2.80 -18.93
C SER A 442 53.40 -1.52 -19.31
N VAL A 443 52.07 -1.44 -19.40
CA VAL A 443 50.92 -2.13 -18.76
C VAL A 443 50.74 -1.80 -17.27
N ASP A 444 49.91 -0.79 -17.02
CA ASP A 444 48.70 -0.84 -16.17
C ASP A 444 47.57 -0.09 -16.92
#